data_AF-A0A4Y9Y6N6-F1
#
_entry.id   AF-A0A4Y9Y6N6-F1
#
_cell.length_a   1.000
_cell.length_b   1.000
_cell.length_c   1.000
_cell.angle_alpha   90.00
_cell.angle_beta   90.00
_cell.angle_gamma   90.00
#
_symmetry.space_group_name_H-M   'P 1'
#
loop_
_entity.id
_entity.type
_entity.pdbx_description
1 polymer ?
#
loop_
_entity_poly.entity_id
_entity_poly.type
_entity_poly.pdbx_seq_one_letter_code
_entity_poly.pdbx_strand_id
1 'polypeptide(L)' 'MKNPLGGGNGMTPHYSGTTLDAQARYAAGTKAILENYFKGKAQKPEDTIVKDGKIFSKAYGAK' A
#
# COMPACT_ATOMS: atom_id res chain seq x y z
N MET A 1 5.43 15.28 -21.58
CA MET A 1 6.01 16.63 -21.39
C MET A 1 7.52 16.54 -21.45
N LYS A 2 8.17 17.34 -22.30
CA LYS A 2 9.62 17.50 -22.38
C LYS A 2 9.95 18.96 -22.06
N ASN A 3 11.09 19.21 -21.43
CA ASN A 3 11.61 20.57 -21.20
C ASN A 3 12.13 21.18 -22.53
N PRO A 4 12.53 22.46 -22.55
CA PRO A 4 13.05 23.13 -23.76
C PRO A 4 14.30 22.50 -24.38
N LEU A 5 15.03 21.64 -23.65
CA LEU A 5 16.19 20.90 -24.14
C LEU A 5 15.81 19.51 -24.69
N GLY A 6 14.51 19.19 -24.78
CA GLY A 6 13.99 17.92 -25.29
C GLY A 6 14.03 16.76 -24.29
N GLY A 7 14.38 17.01 -23.02
CA GLY A 7 14.52 16.01 -21.95
C GLY A 7 13.51 16.18 -20.80
N GLY A 8 13.83 15.64 -19.62
CA GLY A 8 13.08 15.90 -18.37
C GLY A 8 11.82 15.05 -18.16
N ASN A 9 11.64 13.96 -18.92
CA ASN A 9 10.56 13.01 -18.69
C ASN A 9 11.11 11.67 -18.20
N GLY A 10 10.88 11.36 -16.92
CA GLY A 10 11.25 10.08 -16.30
C GLY A 10 10.05 9.21 -15.97
N MET A 11 8.93 9.38 -16.68
CA MET A 11 7.73 8.59 -16.42
C MET A 11 7.95 7.13 -16.82
N THR A 12 7.36 6.24 -16.05
CA THR A 12 7.41 4.80 -16.25
C THR A 12 6.02 4.21 -15.96
N PRO A 13 5.76 2.95 -16.36
CA PRO A 13 4.58 2.24 -15.87
C PRO A 13 4.55 2.18 -14.34
N HIS A 14 3.41 1.85 -13.75
CA HIS A 14 3.32 1.71 -12.29
C HIS A 14 4.03 0.42 -11.82
N TYR A 15 5.36 0.46 -11.68
CA TYR A 15 6.17 -0.71 -11.33
C TYR A 15 6.98 -0.57 -10.03
N SER A 16 7.22 0.65 -9.54
CA SER A 16 8.15 0.90 -8.43
C SER A 16 7.75 0.20 -7.12
N GLY A 17 6.45 0.01 -6.87
CA GLY A 17 5.93 -0.74 -5.72
C GLY A 17 5.87 -2.26 -5.90
N THR A 18 6.19 -2.77 -7.09
CA THR A 18 6.10 -4.21 -7.45
C THR A 18 7.42 -4.77 -8.00
N THR A 19 8.55 -4.23 -7.54
CA THR A 19 9.86 -4.89 -7.71
C THR A 19 9.87 -6.25 -7.03
N LEU A 20 10.69 -7.20 -7.50
CA LEU A 20 10.72 -8.57 -6.95
C LEU A 20 10.88 -8.60 -5.42
N ASP A 21 11.73 -7.74 -4.86
CA ASP A 21 11.91 -7.60 -3.42
C ASP A 21 10.65 -7.05 -2.71
N ALA A 22 9.95 -6.10 -3.33
CA ALA A 22 8.69 -5.59 -2.80
C ALA A 22 7.59 -6.66 -2.83
N GLN A 23 7.52 -7.48 -3.89
CA GLN A 23 6.55 -8.57 -4.01
C GLN A 23 6.66 -9.57 -2.87
N ALA A 24 7.88 -9.98 -2.52
CA ALA A 24 8.10 -10.88 -1.39
C ALA A 24 7.53 -10.31 -0.07
N ARG A 25 7.72 -9.01 0.17
CA ARG A 25 7.26 -8.34 1.40
C ARG A 25 5.74 -8.18 1.44
N TYR A 26 5.12 -7.65 0.38
CA TYR A 26 3.68 -7.43 0.41
C TYR A 26 2.90 -8.75 0.35
N ALA A 27 3.42 -9.80 -0.31
CA ALA A 27 2.80 -11.12 -0.31
C ALA A 27 2.77 -11.74 1.09
N ALA A 28 3.89 -11.64 1.83
CA ALA A 28 3.95 -12.05 3.24
C ALA A 28 2.99 -11.22 4.12
N GLY A 29 2.91 -9.91 3.89
CA GLY A 29 1.97 -9.01 4.57
C GLY A 29 0.51 -9.41 4.34
N THR A 30 0.11 -9.63 3.08
CA THR A 30 -1.24 -10.11 2.73
C THR A 30 -1.56 -11.42 3.43
N LYS A 31 -0.63 -12.39 3.44
CA LYS A 31 -0.82 -13.66 4.15
C LYS A 31 -1.05 -13.43 5.65
N ALA A 32 -0.26 -12.57 6.29
CA ALA A 32 -0.42 -12.27 7.72
C ALA A 32 -1.80 -11.65 8.04
N ILE A 33 -2.30 -10.73 7.20
CA ILE A 33 -3.63 -10.13 7.35
C ILE A 33 -4.72 -11.20 7.23
N LEU A 34 -4.62 -12.08 6.23
CA LEU A 34 -5.58 -13.17 6.04
C LEU A 34 -5.55 -14.16 7.21
N GLU A 35 -4.36 -14.51 7.71
CA GLU A 35 -4.24 -15.39 8.88
C GLU A 35 -4.88 -14.79 10.12
N ASN A 36 -4.71 -13.49 10.37
CA ASN A 36 -5.38 -12.81 11.49
C ASN A 36 -6.90 -12.87 11.34
N TYR A 37 -7.41 -12.60 10.13
CA TYR A 37 -8.84 -12.66 9.84
C TYR A 37 -9.41 -14.06 10.10
N PHE A 38 -8.81 -15.11 9.52
CA PHE A 38 -9.31 -16.47 9.68
C PHE A 38 -9.16 -17.03 11.10
N LYS A 39 -8.17 -16.57 11.86
CA LYS A 39 -7.96 -16.98 13.26
C LYS A 39 -8.73 -16.10 14.27
N GLY A 40 -9.54 -15.15 13.81
CA GLY A 40 -10.26 -14.21 14.68
C GLY A 40 -9.35 -13.30 15.50
N LYS A 41 -8.12 -13.06 15.06
CA LYS A 41 -7.15 -12.17 15.73
C LYS A 41 -7.32 -10.73 15.23
N ALA A 42 -6.99 -9.78 16.10
CA ALA A 42 -6.95 -8.38 15.72
C ALA A 42 -5.91 -8.10 14.62
N GLN A 43 -6.24 -7.19 13.70
CA GLN A 43 -5.29 -6.69 12.71
C GLN A 43 -4.33 -5.68 13.34
N LYS A 44 -3.17 -5.49 12.69
CA LYS A 44 -2.24 -4.44 13.08
C LYS A 44 -2.87 -3.06 12.80
N PRO A 45 -2.78 -2.09 13.73
CA PRO A 45 -3.30 -0.75 13.52
C PRO A 45 -2.77 -0.06 12.25
N GLU A 46 -1.49 -0.23 11.94
CA GLU A 46 -0.82 0.35 10.78
C GLU A 46 -1.28 -0.22 9.44
N ASP A 47 -1.79 -1.46 9.42
CA ASP A 47 -2.32 -2.12 8.22
C ASP A 47 -3.81 -1.81 8.00
N THR A 48 -4.44 -1.06 8.91
CA THR A 48 -5.90 -0.83 8.92
C THR A 48 -6.25 0.57 8.42
N ILE A 49 -6.96 0.65 7.28
CA ILE A 49 -7.42 1.93 6.72
C ILE A 49 -8.81 2.31 7.25
N VAL A 50 -9.77 1.38 7.21
CA VAL A 50 -11.15 1.55 7.69
C VAL A 50 -11.45 0.48 8.73
N LYS A 51 -12.07 0.90 9.84
CA LYS A 51 -12.53 0.00 10.91
C LYS A 51 -13.87 0.51 11.43
N ASP A 52 -14.81 -0.40 11.67
CA ASP A 52 -16.13 -0.09 12.23
C ASP A 52 -16.88 1.02 11.47
N GLY A 53 -16.77 1.02 10.14
CA GLY A 53 -17.43 1.98 9.26
C GLY A 53 -16.80 3.38 9.20
N LYS A 54 -15.64 3.59 9.81
CA LYS A 54 -14.94 4.88 9.84
C LYS A 54 -13.49 4.75 9.39
N ILE A 55 -12.93 5.84 8.84
CA ILE A 55 -11.50 5.92 8.56
C ILE A 55 -10.76 5.85 9.90
N PHE A 56 -9.90 4.84 10.03
CA PHE A 56 -9.08 4.57 11.21
C PHE A 56 -7.68 5.15 11.07
N SER A 57 -7.14 5.15 9.84
CA SER A 57 -5.82 5.68 9.54
C SER A 57 -5.78 7.21 9.68
N LYS A 58 -4.75 7.73 10.35
CA LYS A 58 -4.49 9.18 10.45
C LYS A 58 -4.01 9.80 9.14
N ALA A 59 -3.53 8.99 8.21
CA ALA A 59 -2.93 9.48 6.95
C ALA A 59 -3.99 9.87 5.91
N TYR A 60 -5.18 9.28 5.99
CA TYR A 60 -6.30 9.60 5.11
C TYR A 60 -7.20 10.55 5.89
N GLY A 61 -7.25 11.83 5.49
CA GLY A 61 -8.04 12.85 6.17
C GLY A 61 -9.48 12.38 6.35
N ALA A 62 -9.81 11.92 7.56
CA ALA A 62 -11.15 11.49 7.89
C ALA A 62 -12.05 12.72 7.92
N LYS A 63 -13.12 12.70 7.11
CA LYS A 63 -14.19 13.70 7.19
C LYS A 63 -15.20 13.29 8.24
#